data_AF-A0A5C6DGA2-F1
#
_entry.id   AF-A0A5C6DGA2-F1
#
_cell.length_a   1.000
_cell.length_b   1.000
_cell.length_c   1.000
_cell.angle_alpha   90.00
_cell.angle_beta   90.00
_cell.angle_gamma   90.00
#
_symmetry.space_group_name_H-M   'P 1'
#
loop_
_entity.id
_entity.type
_entity.pdbx_description
1 polymer ?
#
loop_
_entity_poly.entity_id
_entity_poly.type
_entity_poly.pdbx_seq_one_letter_code
_entity_poly.pdbx_strand_id
1 'polypeptide(L)'
;MSIAPFEREVLGDRLGENDQVWFPRWLRRYAMGVRNGMVDDLPVNKDLVLKFSRSLLANGAPAWQRYQAVRAVECYRNLVLHRSEPDLSSIVTLEDRTLEN
;
A
#
# COMPACT_ATOMS: atom_id res chain seq x y z
N MET A 1 1.06 6.48 -16.28
CA MET A 1 0.68 7.24 -15.08
C MET A 1 1.58 6.85 -13.95
N SER A 2 2.27 7.83 -13.43
CA SER A 2 3.43 7.67 -12.59
C SER A 2 3.01 7.78 -11.12
N ILE A 3 3.52 6.88 -10.30
CA ILE A 3 3.65 7.03 -8.84
C ILE A 3 4.40 8.31 -8.43
N ALA A 4 4.90 9.12 -9.38
CA ALA A 4 5.65 10.35 -9.13
C ALA A 4 5.05 11.30 -8.09
N PRO A 5 3.72 11.54 -8.02
CA PRO A 5 3.14 12.35 -6.94
C PRO A 5 3.39 11.71 -5.57
N PHE A 6 3.21 10.40 -5.46
CA PHE A 6 3.51 9.67 -4.23
C PHE A 6 5.00 9.68 -3.88
N GLU A 7 5.88 9.49 -4.87
CA GLU A 7 7.32 9.55 -4.64
C GLU A 7 7.77 10.92 -4.15
N ARG A 8 7.20 12.02 -4.68
CA ARG A 8 7.47 13.37 -4.17
C ARG A 8 6.99 13.56 -2.74
N GLU A 9 5.79 13.11 -2.40
CA GLU A 9 5.21 13.27 -1.05
C GLU A 9 5.94 12.40 -0.01
N VAL A 10 6.33 11.17 -0.39
CA VAL A 10 7.03 10.22 0.49
C VAL A 10 8.47 10.66 0.76
N LEU A 11 9.17 11.19 -0.25
CA LEU A 11 10.55 11.65 -0.12
C LEU A 11 10.68 13.02 0.58
N GLY A 12 9.57 13.67 0.91
CA GLY A 12 9.52 15.00 1.55
C GLY A 12 9.53 14.98 3.08
N ASP A 13 10.30 14.09 3.72
CA ASP A 13 10.47 13.97 5.19
C ASP A 13 9.23 13.56 6.02
N ARG A 14 8.12 13.15 5.40
CA ARG A 14 6.90 12.77 6.14
C ARG A 14 6.89 11.34 6.71
N LEU A 15 7.86 10.51 6.30
CA LEU A 15 7.96 9.10 6.65
C LEU A 15 9.37 8.75 7.10
N GLY A 16 9.51 7.72 7.94
CA GLY A 16 10.81 7.20 8.33
C GLY A 16 11.59 6.63 7.14
N GLU A 17 12.92 6.63 7.20
CA GLU A 17 13.82 6.28 6.09
C GLU A 17 13.48 4.93 5.42
N ASN A 18 13.14 3.91 6.22
CA ASN A 18 12.73 2.60 5.69
C ASN A 18 11.45 2.68 4.85
N ASP A 19 10.46 3.44 5.31
CA ASP A 19 9.19 3.61 4.61
C ASP A 19 9.39 4.42 3.33
N GLN A 20 10.29 5.41 3.33
CA GLN A 20 10.63 6.18 2.13
C GLN A 20 11.20 5.31 1.01
N VAL A 21 12.00 4.30 1.36
CA VAL A 21 12.58 3.35 0.40
C VAL A 21 11.55 2.33 -0.08
N TRP A 22 10.76 1.77 0.84
CA TRP A 22 9.92 0.62 0.53
C TRP A 22 8.49 0.94 0.11
N PHE A 23 7.91 2.04 0.59
CA PHE A 23 6.52 2.38 0.24
C PHE A 23 6.35 2.60 -1.27
N PRO A 24 7.25 3.31 -1.97
CA PRO A 24 7.16 3.44 -3.43
C PRO A 24 7.25 2.09 -4.15
N ARG A 25 8.02 1.13 -3.61
CA ARG A 25 8.15 -0.21 -4.19
C ARG A 25 6.87 -1.02 -4.01
N TRP A 26 6.26 -0.97 -2.83
CA TRP A 26 4.99 -1.63 -2.58
C TRP A 26 3.86 -1.05 -3.42
N LEU A 27 3.82 0.29 -3.55
CA LEU A 27 2.81 0.95 -4.37
C LEU A 27 2.95 0.60 -5.85
N ARG A 28 4.17 0.50 -6.39
CA ARG A 28 4.42 -0.03 -7.74
C ARG A 28 3.84 -1.43 -7.91
N ARG A 29 4.13 -2.33 -6.97
CA ARG A 29 3.66 -3.72 -7.02
C ARG A 29 2.14 -3.82 -6.94
N TYR A 30 1.52 -3.01 -6.07
CA TYR A 30 0.07 -2.89 -5.99
C TYR A 30 -0.52 -2.39 -7.33
N ALA A 31 0.06 -1.34 -7.92
CA ALA A 31 -0.37 -0.80 -9.21
C ALA A 31 -0.30 -1.83 -10.36
N MET A 32 0.71 -2.70 -10.35
CA MET A 32 0.82 -3.81 -11.31
C MET A 32 -0.30 -4.84 -11.16
N GLY A 33 -0.73 -5.14 -9.93
CA GLY A 33 -1.82 -6.09 -9.67
C GLY A 33 -3.22 -5.54 -9.94
N VAL A 34 -3.35 -4.21 -10.03
CA VAL A 34 -4.62 -3.49 -10.27
C VAL A 34 -4.81 -3.14 -11.75
N ARG A 35 -3.73 -2.88 -12.51
CA ARG A 35 -3.85 -2.39 -13.89
C ARG A 35 -4.10 -3.49 -14.91
N ASN A 36 -5.27 -3.39 -15.55
CA ASN A 36 -5.51 -3.81 -16.93
C ASN A 36 -5.74 -2.59 -17.87
N GLY A 37 -5.14 -1.43 -17.55
CA GLY A 37 -5.23 -0.19 -18.36
C GLY A 37 -6.02 0.95 -17.70
N MET A 38 -5.39 2.12 -17.64
CA MET A 38 -5.94 3.49 -17.50
C MET A 38 -7.01 3.81 -16.44
N VAL A 39 -6.61 4.51 -15.35
CA VAL A 39 -7.27 5.74 -14.81
C VAL A 39 -6.18 6.55 -14.06
N ASP A 40 -6.32 7.88 -14.05
CA ASP A 40 -5.43 8.89 -13.43
C ASP A 40 -5.00 8.57 -11.99
N ASP A 41 -5.90 7.99 -11.21
CA ASP A 41 -5.68 7.58 -9.82
C ASP A 41 -5.65 6.06 -9.67
N LEU A 42 -4.77 5.55 -8.80
CA LEU A 42 -4.75 4.14 -8.45
C LEU A 42 -5.93 3.84 -7.50
N PRO A 43 -6.90 3.00 -7.89
CA PRO A 43 -8.06 2.76 -7.04
C PRO A 43 -7.62 2.07 -5.75
N VAL A 44 -8.02 2.65 -4.62
CA VAL A 44 -7.85 2.07 -3.30
C VAL A 44 -9.22 1.63 -2.82
N ASN A 45 -9.45 0.32 -2.76
CA ASN A 45 -10.61 -0.26 -2.10
C ASN A 45 -10.24 -1.51 -1.29
N LYS A 46 -11.11 -1.89 -0.34
CA LYS A 46 -10.87 -3.02 0.57
C LYS A 46 -10.58 -4.31 -0.18
N ASP A 47 -11.36 -4.62 -1.22
CA ASP A 47 -11.21 -5.86 -1.99
C ASP A 47 -9.87 -5.94 -2.74
N LEU A 48 -9.44 -4.84 -3.36
CA LEU A 48 -8.15 -4.77 -4.06
C LEU A 48 -6.98 -4.86 -3.08
N VAL A 49 -7.05 -4.18 -1.93
CA VAL A 49 -6.02 -4.24 -0.89
C VAL A 49 -5.93 -5.64 -0.28
N LEU A 50 -7.08 -6.28 -0.05
CA LEU A 50 -7.14 -7.65 0.46
C LEU A 50 -6.62 -8.67 -0.58
N LYS A 51 -6.98 -8.51 -1.86
CA LYS A 51 -6.46 -9.32 -2.96
C LYS A 51 -4.94 -9.16 -3.08
N PHE A 52 -4.45 -7.94 -2.92
CA PHE A 52 -3.01 -7.65 -2.90
C PHE A 52 -2.32 -8.34 -1.72
N SER A 53 -2.82 -8.21 -0.48
CA SER A 53 -2.24 -8.91 0.68
C SER A 53 -2.22 -10.43 0.47
N ARG A 54 -3.33 -11.01 0.00
CA ARG A 54 -3.41 -12.44 -0.34
C ARG A 54 -2.38 -12.85 -1.40
N SER A 55 -2.15 -12.00 -2.41
CA SER A 55 -1.12 -12.28 -3.41
C SER A 55 0.29 -12.27 -2.81
N LEU A 56 0.55 -11.44 -1.81
CA LEU A 56 1.83 -11.43 -1.10
C LEU A 56 1.98 -12.68 -0.24
N LEU A 57 0.93 -13.09 0.47
CA LEU A 57 0.90 -14.35 1.23
C LEU A 57 1.17 -15.55 0.32
N ALA A 58 0.52 -15.62 -0.84
CA ALA A 58 0.73 -16.70 -1.81
C ALA A 58 2.16 -16.72 -2.37
N ASN A 59 2.84 -15.57 -2.41
CA ASN A 59 4.25 -15.45 -2.80
C ASN A 59 5.23 -15.66 -1.63
N GLY A 60 4.75 -16.11 -0.47
CA GLY A 60 5.57 -16.40 0.71
C GLY A 60 6.02 -15.17 1.49
N ALA A 61 5.42 -13.99 1.26
CA ALA A 61 5.78 -12.79 2.01
C ALA A 61 5.36 -12.95 3.49
N PRO A 62 6.27 -12.74 4.46
CA PRO A 62 5.94 -12.76 5.89
C PRO A 62 5.01 -11.61 6.28
N ALA A 63 4.36 -11.74 7.44
CA ALA A 63 3.35 -10.81 7.93
C ALA A 63 3.79 -9.34 7.93
N TRP A 64 5.04 -9.03 8.29
CA TRP A 64 5.53 -7.65 8.37
C TRP A 64 5.66 -7.02 7.01
N GLN A 65 6.01 -7.81 5.99
CA GLN A 65 6.06 -7.31 4.62
C GLN A 65 4.66 -7.01 4.10
N ARG A 66 3.68 -7.86 4.43
CA ARG A 66 2.27 -7.65 4.05
C ARG A 66 1.70 -6.42 4.76
N TYR A 67 1.96 -6.28 6.06
CA TYR A 67 1.62 -5.09 6.84
C TYR A 67 2.21 -3.82 6.20
N GLN A 68 3.52 -3.80 5.94
CA GLN A 68 4.20 -2.65 5.32
C GLN A 68 3.64 -2.33 3.93
N ALA A 69 3.24 -3.35 3.17
CA ALA A 69 2.63 -3.18 1.87
C ALA A 69 1.22 -2.56 1.96
N VAL A 70 0.39 -2.98 2.92
CA VAL A 70 -0.93 -2.36 3.17
C VAL A 70 -0.78 -0.92 3.66
N ARG A 71 0.19 -0.65 4.54
CA ARG A 71 0.52 0.70 5.02
C ARG A 71 0.96 1.63 3.89
N ALA A 72 1.71 1.14 2.91
CA ALA A 72 2.08 1.92 1.74
C ALA A 72 0.84 2.35 0.91
N VAL A 73 -0.15 1.47 0.75
CA VAL A 73 -1.40 1.80 0.04
C VAL A 73 -2.26 2.78 0.83
N GLU A 74 -2.34 2.61 2.15
CA GLU A 74 -2.99 3.58 3.05
C GLU A 74 -2.33 4.96 2.98
N CYS A 75 -1.01 4.99 2.97
CA CYS A 75 -0.24 6.22 2.86
C CYS A 75 -0.55 6.95 1.54
N TYR A 76 -0.61 6.22 0.42
CA TYR A 76 -1.01 6.78 -0.87
C TYR A 76 -2.45 7.36 -0.84
N ARG A 77 -3.39 6.63 -0.24
CA ARG A 77 -4.78 7.11 -0.07
C ARG A 77 -4.83 8.45 0.67
N ASN A 78 -4.06 8.57 1.76
CA ASN A 78 -4.07 9.76 2.60
C ASN A 78 -3.31 10.94 1.96
N LEU A 79 -2.12 10.68 1.41
CA LEU A 79 -1.21 11.72 0.92
C LEU A 79 -1.50 12.18 -0.50
N VAL A 80 -1.97 11.30 -1.38
CA VAL A 80 -2.16 11.61 -2.81
C VAL A 80 -3.64 11.74 -3.16
N LEU A 81 -4.48 10.84 -2.66
CA LEU A 81 -5.92 10.93 -2.93
C LEU A 81 -6.63 11.88 -1.97
N HIS A 82 -6.00 12.25 -0.85
CA HIS A 82 -6.59 13.06 0.23
C HIS A 82 -7.95 12.53 0.70
N ARG A 83 -8.11 11.20 0.76
CA ARG A 83 -9.33 10.52 1.21
C ARG A 83 -9.09 9.73 2.49
N SER A 84 -10.06 9.76 3.40
CA SER A 84 -10.12 8.88 4.57
C SER A 84 -10.77 7.52 4.27
N GLU A 85 -11.50 7.43 3.15
CA GLU A 85 -12.22 6.23 2.74
C GLU A 85 -11.55 5.50 1.56
N PRO A 86 -11.61 4.15 1.54
CA PRO A 86 -12.25 3.29 2.53
C PRO A 86 -11.35 3.03 3.73
N ASP A 87 -11.93 2.82 4.91
CA ASP A 87 -11.18 2.45 6.11
C ASP A 87 -10.43 1.12 5.89
N LEU A 88 -9.10 1.14 6.03
CA LEU A 88 -8.24 -0.04 5.87
C LEU A 88 -7.75 -0.59 7.21
N SER A 89 -8.14 0.03 8.33
CA SER A 89 -7.70 -0.31 9.69
C SER A 89 -7.88 -1.79 9.99
N SER A 90 -9.03 -2.37 9.61
CA SER A 90 -9.33 -3.78 9.86
C SER A 90 -8.35 -4.75 9.16
N ILE A 91 -7.82 -4.37 7.99
CA ILE A 91 -6.83 -5.16 7.26
C ILE A 91 -5.45 -4.97 7.90
N VAL A 92 -5.10 -3.73 8.26
CA VAL A 92 -3.84 -3.39 8.94
C VAL A 92 -3.74 -4.14 10.28
N THR A 93 -4.78 -4.11 11.10
CA THR A 93 -4.85 -4.81 12.40
C THR A 93 -4.78 -6.33 12.24
N LEU A 94 -5.32 -6.88 11.15
CA LEU A 94 -5.22 -8.31 10.88
C LEU A 94 -3.76 -8.71 10.61
N GLU A 95 -3.05 -7.97 9.76
CA GLU A 95 -1.65 -8.26 9.44
C GLU A 95 -0.73 -8.02 10.65
N ASP A 96 -1.00 -7.00 11.45
CA ASP A 96 -0.28 -6.67 12.69
C ASP A 96 -0.37 -7.80 13.73
N ARG A 97 -1.57 -8.35 13.96
CA ARG A 97 -1.73 -9.51 14.86
C ARG A 97 -1.03 -10.78 14.36
N THR A 98 -0.84 -10.92 13.05
CA THR A 98 -0.06 -12.04 12.49
C THR A 98 1.45 -11.86 12.61
N LEU A 99 1.92 -10.72 13.13
CA LEU A 99 3.33 -10.50 13.46
C LEU A 99 3.71 -10.91 14.87
N GLU A 100 2.74 -10.92 15.77
CA GLU A 100 2.95 -11.17 17.20
C GLU A 100 2.87 -12.67 17.57
N ASN A 101 2.52 -13.55 16.62
CA ASN A 101 2.42 -15.01 16.76
C ASN A 101 3.46 -15.72 15.90
#